data_AF-A0A0F7CL68-F1
#
_entry.id   AF-A0A0F7CL68-F1
#
_cell.length_a   1.000
_cell.length_b   1.000
_cell.length_c   1.000
_cell.angle_alpha   90.00
_cell.angle_beta   90.00
_cell.angle_gamma   90.00
#
_symmetry.space_group_name_H-M   'P 1'
#
loop_
_entity.id
_entity.type
_entity.pdbx_description
1 polymer ?
#
loop_
_entity_poly.entity_id
_entity_poly.type
_entity_poly.pdbx_seq_one_letter_code
_entity_poly.pdbx_strand_id
1 'polypeptide(L)'
;MEGRVKQVIVENVRENVDVEVYMVESKDRRRSYIVIPGLFCSCEDFLFNAVYREKSKACYHMLAVELAIKEGIELKREKVSFEEFYKSFLASL
;
A
#
# COMPACT_ATOMS: atom_id res chain seq x y z
N MET A 1 -12.33 7.32 5.67
CA MET A 1 -11.06 6.57 5.60
C MET A 1 -11.08 5.34 6.48
N GLU A 2 -11.97 5.26 7.47
CA GLU A 2 -12.11 4.09 8.36
C GLU A 2 -12.09 2.76 7.61
N GLY A 3 -11.16 1.89 8.02
CA GLY A 3 -11.11 0.49 7.63
C GLY A 3 -10.74 0.19 6.17
N ARG A 4 -10.19 1.14 5.41
CA ARG A 4 -9.68 0.90 4.04
C ARG A 4 -8.16 0.92 3.92
N VAL A 5 -7.44 1.37 4.94
CA VAL A 5 -5.98 1.31 5.01
C VAL A 5 -5.59 0.20 5.98
N LYS A 6 -4.65 -0.66 5.57
CA LYS A 6 -4.08 -1.74 6.39
C LYS A 6 -2.56 -1.66 6.33
N GLN A 7 -1.91 -1.98 7.44
CA GLN A 7 -0.46 -2.16 7.51
C GLN A 7 -0.16 -3.65 7.34
N VAL A 8 0.79 -3.98 6.47
CA VAL A 8 1.21 -5.37 6.21
C VAL A 8 2.71 -5.47 6.40
N ILE A 9 3.13 -6.37 7.27
CA ILE A 9 4.53 -6.73 7.49
C ILE A 9 4.78 -8.02 6.72
N VAL A 10 5.56 -7.93 5.65
CA VAL A 10 5.96 -9.07 4.83
C VAL A 10 7.25 -9.64 5.40
N GLU A 11 7.19 -10.86 5.88
CA GLU A 11 8.31 -11.51 6.56
C GLU A 11 9.32 -12.08 5.58
N ASN A 12 10.60 -11.99 5.97
CA ASN A 12 11.71 -12.69 5.32
C ASN A 12 11.80 -12.46 3.80
N VAL A 13 11.54 -11.22 3.35
CA VAL A 13 11.62 -10.86 1.92
C VAL A 13 13.05 -11.02 1.40
N ARG A 14 14.03 -10.78 2.27
CA ARG A 14 15.45 -11.16 2.15
C ARG A 14 15.86 -11.77 3.48
N GLU A 15 16.92 -12.58 3.51
CA GLU A 15 17.37 -13.30 4.73
C GLU A 15 17.26 -12.44 6.01
N ASN A 16 16.25 -12.74 6.84
CA ASN A 16 15.90 -12.05 8.10
C ASN A 16 15.54 -10.55 8.00
N VAL A 17 15.02 -10.10 6.85
CA VAL A 17 14.53 -8.74 6.64
C VAL A 17 13.02 -8.76 6.41
N ASP A 18 12.30 -8.21 7.38
CA ASP A 18 10.87 -7.90 7.25
C ASP A 18 10.69 -6.57 6.52
N VAL A 19 9.68 -6.48 5.66
CA VAL A 19 9.36 -5.25 4.91
C VAL A 19 7.96 -4.80 5.28
N GLU A 20 7.84 -3.52 5.61
CA GLU A 20 6.56 -2.88 5.84
C GLU A 20 5.99 -2.30 4.56
N VAL A 21 4.75 -2.65 4.24
CA VAL A 21 3.96 -2.07 3.16
C VAL A 21 2.55 -1.75 3.65
N TYR A 22 1.85 -0.93 2.88
CA TYR A 22 0.46 -0.58 3.16
C TYR A 22 -0.43 -1.07 2.05
N MET A 23 -1.65 -1.44 2.42
CA MET A 23 -2.70 -1.78 1.49
C MET A 23 -3.85 -0.80 1.62
N VAL A 24 -4.31 -0.30 0.48
CA VAL A 24 -5.47 0.59 0.42
C VAL A 24 -6.53 -0.02 -0.47
N GLU A 25 -7.72 -0.24 0.09
CA GLU A 25 -8.87 -0.76 -0.66
C GLU A 25 -9.60 0.36 -1.41
N SER A 26 -10.03 0.04 -2.64
CA SER A 26 -10.95 0.88 -3.41
C SER A 26 -12.25 1.13 -2.64
N LYS A 27 -13.02 2.15 -3.06
CA LYS A 27 -14.29 2.49 -2.38
C LYS A 27 -15.28 1.32 -2.35
N ASP A 28 -15.31 0.50 -3.39
CA ASP A 28 -16.16 -0.69 -3.53
C ASP A 28 -15.50 -1.98 -3.03
N ARG A 29 -14.28 -1.90 -2.47
CA ARG A 29 -13.47 -3.02 -1.96
C ARG A 29 -13.22 -4.15 -2.98
N ARG A 30 -13.32 -3.85 -4.28
CA ARG A 30 -13.01 -4.81 -5.35
C ARG A 30 -11.55 -4.84 -5.76
N ARG A 31 -10.79 -3.79 -5.41
CA ARG A 31 -9.37 -3.67 -5.72
C ARG A 31 -8.62 -3.26 -4.46
N SER A 32 -7.39 -3.74 -4.38
CA SER A 32 -6.44 -3.30 -3.37
C SER A 32 -5.21 -2.74 -4.06
N TYR A 33 -4.67 -1.69 -3.47
CA TYR A 33 -3.47 -1.03 -3.97
C TYR A 33 -2.36 -1.15 -2.94
N ILE A 34 -1.19 -1.58 -3.40
CA ILE A 34 0.02 -1.63 -2.57
C ILE A 34 0.61 -0.23 -2.55
N VAL A 35 0.96 0.23 -1.36
CA VAL A 35 1.57 1.54 -1.11
C VAL A 35 2.85 1.35 -0.29
N ILE A 36 3.95 1.91 -0.79
CA ILE A 36 5.18 2.11 -0.04
C ILE A 36 5.25 3.62 0.26
N PRO A 37 5.15 4.05 1.54
CA PRO A 37 5.06 5.46 1.90
C PRO A 37 6.17 6.30 1.27
N GLY A 38 5.81 7.42 0.66
CA GLY A 38 6.75 8.33 0.01
C GLY A 38 7.44 7.81 -1.26
N LEU A 39 7.19 6.56 -1.67
CA LEU A 39 7.93 5.92 -2.77
C LEU A 39 7.04 5.43 -3.92
N PHE A 40 5.96 4.69 -3.62
CA PHE A 40 5.23 3.95 -4.65
C PHE A 40 3.76 3.74 -4.31
N CYS A 41 2.91 3.73 -5.33
CA CYS A 41 1.59 3.14 -5.28
C CYS A 41 1.29 2.35 -6.56
N SER A 42 0.65 1.18 -6.44
CA SER A 42 0.31 0.34 -7.59
C SER A 42 -0.87 0.85 -8.44
N CYS A 43 -1.43 2.02 -8.15
CA CYS A 43 -2.54 2.57 -8.94
C CYS A 43 -2.07 3.25 -10.23
N GLU A 44 -2.93 3.22 -11.25
CA GLU A 44 -2.69 3.88 -12.54
C GLU A 44 -2.47 5.39 -12.38
N ASP A 45 -3.15 6.04 -11.43
CA ASP A 45 -3.00 7.47 -11.15
C ASP A 45 -1.56 7.83 -10.73
N PHE A 46 -0.93 7.01 -9.89
CA PHE A 46 0.47 7.20 -9.52
C PHE A 46 1.38 7.05 -10.73
N LEU A 47 1.20 5.97 -11.50
CA LEU A 47 2.00 5.70 -12.69
C LEU A 47 1.91 6.85 -13.69
N PHE A 48 0.70 7.26 -14.09
CA PHE A 48 0.54 8.25 -15.14
C PHE A 48 0.80 9.67 -14.65
N ASN A 49 0.33 10.06 -13.47
CA ASN A 49 0.38 11.45 -13.05
C ASN A 49 1.60 11.78 -12.19
N ALA A 50 2.09 10.85 -11.36
CA ALA A 50 3.29 11.10 -10.56
C ALA A 50 4.58 10.71 -11.29
N VAL A 51 4.59 9.58 -11.99
CA VAL A 51 5.80 9.08 -12.69
C VAL A 51 5.91 9.63 -14.11
N TYR A 52 4.95 9.37 -14.99
CA TYR A 52 5.10 9.72 -16.42
C TYR A 52 4.91 11.20 -16.73
N ARG A 53 3.92 11.85 -16.12
CA ARG A 53 3.58 13.25 -16.41
C ARG A 53 4.18 14.24 -15.42
N GLU A 54 4.67 13.77 -14.28
CA GLU A 54 5.21 14.60 -13.19
C GLU A 54 4.28 15.75 -12.76
N LYS A 55 2.96 15.54 -12.87
CA LYS A 55 1.93 16.55 -12.55
C LYS A 55 1.57 16.59 -11.07
N SER A 56 1.86 15.52 -10.34
CA SER A 56 1.69 15.44 -8.88
C SER A 56 2.86 14.68 -8.28
N LYS A 57 3.06 14.83 -6.96
CA LYS A 57 4.09 14.05 -6.23
C LYS A 57 3.54 12.75 -5.63
N ALA A 58 2.22 12.61 -5.56
CA ALA A 58 1.55 11.52 -4.89
C ALA A 58 0.14 11.32 -5.48
N CYS A 59 -0.34 10.07 -5.45
CA CYS A 59 -1.75 9.75 -5.69
C CYS A 59 -2.56 9.81 -4.39
N TYR A 60 -3.88 9.77 -4.49
CA TYR A 60 -4.74 9.83 -3.29
C TYR A 60 -4.52 8.69 -2.29
N HIS A 61 -4.05 7.51 -2.73
CA HIS A 61 -3.75 6.38 -1.85
C HIS A 61 -2.52 6.64 -0.98
N MET A 62 -1.47 7.24 -1.56
CA MET A 62 -0.28 7.65 -0.81
C MET A 62 -0.65 8.69 0.24
N LEU A 63 -1.44 9.70 -0.16
CA LEU A 63 -1.94 10.72 0.78
C LEU A 63 -2.78 10.10 1.90
N ALA A 64 -3.59 9.08 1.61
CA ALA A 64 -4.37 8.39 2.62
C ALA A 64 -3.49 7.63 3.63
N VAL A 65 -2.42 6.99 3.16
CA VAL A 65 -1.45 6.30 4.04
C VAL A 65 -0.65 7.31 4.86
N GLU A 66 -0.14 8.36 4.25
CA GLU A 66 0.57 9.44 4.95
C GLU A 66 -0.28 10.06 6.05
N LEU A 67 -1.55 10.36 5.75
CA LEU A 67 -2.47 10.89 6.74
C LEU A 67 -2.74 9.89 7.86
N ALA A 68 -2.94 8.60 7.54
CA ALA A 68 -3.16 7.58 8.56
C ALA A 68 -1.96 7.42 9.52
N ILE A 69 -0.73 7.45 8.98
CA ILE A 69 0.50 7.40 9.77
C ILE A 69 0.63 8.66 10.62
N LYS A 70 0.46 9.84 10.00
CA LYS A 70 0.65 11.14 10.66
C LYS A 70 -0.34 11.36 11.80
N GLU A 71 -1.61 11.01 11.60
CA GLU A 71 -2.66 11.18 12.60
C GLU A 71 -2.70 10.04 13.63
N GLY A 72 -1.82 9.03 13.51
CA GLY A 72 -1.77 7.91 14.44
C GLY A 72 -3.05 7.05 14.42
N ILE A 73 -3.73 6.97 13.27
CA ILE A 73 -4.95 6.17 13.14
C ILE A 73 -4.62 4.70 13.40
N GLU A 74 -5.42 4.05 14.24
CA GLU A 74 -5.28 2.61 14.45
C GLU A 74 -5.60 1.85 13.16
N LEU A 75 -4.57 1.20 12.60
CA LEU A 75 -4.69 0.40 11.39
C LEU A 75 -4.75 -1.08 11.75
N LYS A 76 -5.53 -1.83 10.97
CA LYS A 76 -5.41 -3.30 10.99
C LYS A 76 -3.99 -3.65 10.55
N ARG A 77 -3.30 -4.43 11.38
CA ARG A 77 -1.95 -4.93 11.12
C ARG A 77 -2.00 -6.41 10.81
N GLU A 78 -1.35 -6.80 9.72
CA GLU A 78 -1.21 -8.20 9.31
C GLU A 78 0.27 -8.51 9.13
N LYS A 79 0.73 -9.63 9.67
CA LYS A 79 2.08 -10.16 9.42
C LYS A 79 1.92 -11.40 8.56
N VAL A 80 2.60 -11.45 7.42
CA VAL A 80 2.42 -12.48 6.40
C VAL A 80 3.77 -12.88 5.82
N SER A 81 3.88 -14.12 5.37
CA SER A 81 5.03 -14.56 4.57
C SER A 81 5.05 -13.89 3.19
N PHE A 82 6.22 -13.86 2.55
CA PHE A 82 6.32 -13.41 1.15
C PHE A 82 5.41 -14.21 0.20
N GLU A 83 5.24 -15.52 0.44
CA GLU A 83 4.39 -16.37 -0.41
C GLU A 83 2.91 -16.02 -0.26
N GLU A 84 2.42 -15.82 0.97
CA GLU A 84 1.06 -15.35 1.24
C GLU A 84 0.82 -13.95 0.66
N PHE A 85 1.83 -13.07 0.79
CA PHE A 85 1.76 -11.74 0.23
C PHE A 85 1.62 -11.79 -1.31
N TYR A 86 2.43 -12.60 -1.97
CA TYR A 86 2.37 -12.80 -3.41
C TYR A 86 1.01 -13.35 -3.87
N LYS A 87 0.51 -14.41 -3.21
CA LYS A 87 -0.77 -15.04 -3.57
C LYS A 87 -1.97 -14.13 -3.32
N SER A 88 -1.98 -13.39 -2.22
CA SER A 88 -3.16 -12.62 -1.79
C SER A 88 -3.22 -11.24 -2.43
N PHE A 89 -2.06 -10.64 -2.72
CA PHE A 89 -1.98 -9.21 -3.03
C PHE A 89 -1.31 -8.88 -4.36
N LEU A 90 -0.48 -9.78 -4.91
CA LEU A 90 0.14 -9.59 -6.23
C LEU A 90 -0.57 -10.36 -7.34
N ALA A 91 -1.12 -11.54 -7.04
CA ALA A 91 -1.85 -12.35 -8.04
C ALA A 91 -3.18 -11.72 -8.51
N SER A 92 -3.63 -10.64 -7.87
CA SER A 92 -4.88 -9.92 -8.18
C SER A 92 -4.65 -8.53 -8.78
N LEU A 93 -3.38 -8.11 -8.96
CA LEU A 93 -2.97 -6.92 -9.71
C LEU A 93 -2.83 -7.25 -11.19
#